data_AF-U1N7R7-F1
#
_entry.id   AF-U1N7R7-F1
#
_cell.length_a   1.000
_cell.length_b   1.000
_cell.length_c   1.000
_cell.angle_alpha   90.00
_cell.angle_beta   90.00
_cell.angle_gamma   90.00
#
_symmetry.space_group_name_H-M   'P 1'
#
loop_
_entity.id
_entity.type
_entity.pdbx_description
1 polymer ?
#
loop_
_entity_poly.entity_id
_entity_poly.type
_entity_poly.pdbx_seq_one_letter_code
_entity_poly.pdbx_strand_id
1 'polypeptide(L)'
;MLNGYDSETEREEVEVVFDQINSQLFTTDRELLGETLIGRMNGFKRIKGAGEHIEEFDNIALLINGDFYKLHSVEYQITESESTAEFTVDMLDDVDLYYKNELTGNEEYRSLSSALDAFQENVR
;
A
#
# COMPACT_ATOMS: atom_id res chain seq x y z
N MET A 1 45.39 -4.49 -27.53
CA MET A 1 44.51 -3.41 -27.02
C MET A 1 43.17 -4.07 -26.72
N LEU A 2 42.75 -4.04 -25.47
CA LEU A 2 41.49 -4.65 -25.03
C LEU A 2 40.37 -3.63 -25.25
N ASN A 3 39.40 -3.99 -26.08
CA ASN A 3 38.16 -3.22 -26.23
C ASN A 3 37.32 -3.43 -24.96
N GLY A 4 37.07 -2.33 -24.24
CA GLY A 4 36.16 -2.31 -23.11
C GLY A 4 34.73 -2.55 -23.60
N TYR A 5 34.07 -3.51 -22.98
CA TYR A 5 32.62 -3.61 -23.01
C TYR A 5 32.09 -2.54 -22.05
N ASP A 6 31.57 -1.43 -22.60
CA ASP A 6 30.59 -0.63 -21.88
C ASP A 6 29.28 -1.42 -21.92
N SER A 7 29.01 -2.18 -20.86
CA SER A 7 27.67 -2.69 -20.58
C SER A 7 26.98 -1.67 -19.69
N GLU A 8 26.48 -0.58 -20.28
CA GLU A 8 25.43 0.22 -19.65
C GLU A 8 24.17 -0.65 -19.64
N THR A 9 24.01 -1.43 -18.56
CA THR A 9 22.74 -2.05 -18.25
C THR A 9 21.78 -0.92 -17.90
N GLU A 10 20.92 -0.53 -18.84
CA GLU A 10 19.72 0.26 -18.56
C GLU A 10 18.98 -0.46 -17.42
N ARG A 11 19.11 0.08 -16.21
CA ARG A 11 18.40 -0.44 -15.05
C ARG A 11 16.96 0.05 -15.20
N GLU A 12 16.05 -0.87 -15.47
CA GLU A 12 14.62 -0.60 -15.44
C GLU A 12 14.28 0.00 -14.08
N GLU A 13 13.95 1.29 -14.06
CA GLU A 13 13.33 1.92 -12.89
C GLU A 13 11.96 1.27 -12.72
N VAL A 14 11.83 0.38 -11.73
CA VAL A 14 10.55 -0.26 -11.42
C VAL A 14 9.67 0.79 -10.72
N GLU A 15 8.77 1.40 -11.49
CA GLU A 15 7.68 2.19 -10.94
C GLU A 15 6.73 1.27 -10.18
N VAL A 16 6.68 1.38 -8.85
CA VAL A 16 5.78 0.57 -8.03
C VAL A 16 4.42 1.26 -8.00
N VAL A 17 3.45 0.68 -8.71
CA VAL A 17 2.06 1.13 -8.69
C VAL A 17 1.30 0.35 -7.61
N PHE A 18 0.53 1.02 -6.76
CA PHE A 18 -0.38 0.33 -5.85
C PHE A 18 -1.51 -0.31 -6.66
N ASP A 19 -1.70 -1.63 -6.52
CA ASP A 19 -2.61 -2.44 -7.31
C ASP A 19 -3.17 -3.60 -6.47
N GLN A 20 -3.92 -4.52 -7.10
CA GLN A 20 -4.50 -5.67 -6.39
C GLN A 20 -3.45 -6.66 -5.85
N ILE A 21 -2.23 -6.68 -6.41
CA ILE A 21 -1.17 -7.62 -6.05
C ILE A 21 -0.49 -7.17 -4.76
N ASN A 22 -0.16 -5.87 -4.64
CA ASN A 22 0.48 -5.30 -3.45
C ASN A 22 -0.51 -4.68 -2.44
N SER A 23 -1.82 -4.83 -2.66
CA SER A 23 -2.87 -4.47 -1.70
C SER A 23 -3.46 -5.67 -0.94
N GLN A 24 -2.86 -6.86 -1.04
CA GLN A 24 -3.33 -8.02 -0.28
C GLN A 24 -3.24 -7.77 1.23
N LEU A 25 -4.32 -8.12 1.93
CA LEU A 25 -4.42 -7.95 3.37
C LEU A 25 -3.99 -9.21 4.12
N PHE A 26 -3.23 -8.98 5.18
CA PHE A 26 -2.76 -9.99 6.11
C PHE A 26 -3.18 -9.61 7.52
N THR A 27 -3.13 -10.56 8.44
CA THR A 27 -3.07 -10.24 9.86
C THR A 27 -1.69 -9.67 10.21
N THR A 28 -1.56 -9.00 11.36
CA THR A 28 -0.24 -8.60 11.90
C THR A 28 0.66 -9.80 12.22
N ASP A 29 0.08 -10.99 12.38
CA ASP A 29 0.81 -12.27 12.50
C ASP A 29 1.15 -12.88 11.13
N ARG A 30 0.94 -12.13 10.04
CA ARG A 30 1.30 -12.45 8.65
C ARG A 30 0.50 -13.58 8.03
N GLU A 31 -0.73 -13.80 8.51
CA GLU A 31 -1.67 -14.75 7.89
C GLU A 31 -2.46 -14.07 6.77
N LEU A 32 -2.50 -14.66 5.58
CA LEU A 32 -3.24 -14.11 4.44
C LEU A 32 -4.75 -14.17 4.69
N LEU A 33 -5.44 -13.03 4.54
CA LEU A 33 -6.90 -12.94 4.76
C LEU A 33 -7.74 -13.30 3.52
N GLY A 34 -7.12 -13.36 2.34
CA GLY A 34 -7.81 -13.70 1.08
C GLY A 34 -8.62 -12.53 0.48
N GLU A 35 -8.29 -11.30 0.85
CA GLU A 35 -8.91 -10.05 0.40
C GLU A 35 -7.84 -8.99 0.15
N THR A 36 -8.22 -7.93 -0.57
CA THR A 36 -7.37 -6.77 -0.83
C THR A 36 -7.93 -5.54 -0.12
N LEU A 37 -7.07 -4.53 0.11
CA LEU A 37 -7.50 -3.26 0.68
C LEU A 37 -8.60 -2.64 -0.16
N ILE A 38 -8.42 -2.58 -1.47
CA ILE A 38 -9.41 -2.04 -2.41
C ILE A 38 -10.73 -2.83 -2.35
N GLY A 39 -10.68 -4.16 -2.26
CA GLY A 39 -11.87 -4.98 -2.10
C GLY A 39 -12.62 -4.68 -0.80
N ARG A 40 -11.88 -4.45 0.29
CA ARG A 40 -12.45 -4.08 1.59
C ARG A 40 -13.02 -2.67 1.59
N MET A 41 -12.34 -1.68 1.00
CA MET A 41 -12.85 -0.32 0.83
C MET A 41 -14.13 -0.29 0.01
N ASN A 42 -14.23 -1.14 -1.02
CA ASN A 42 -15.47 -1.36 -1.76
C ASN A 42 -16.62 -1.88 -0.88
N GLY A 43 -16.31 -2.74 0.10
CA GLY A 43 -17.26 -3.18 1.11
C GLY A 43 -17.79 -2.02 1.96
N PHE A 44 -16.90 -1.15 2.44
CA PHE A 44 -17.27 0.04 3.21
C PHE A 44 -18.07 1.03 2.38
N LYS A 45 -17.65 1.31 1.14
CA LYS A 45 -18.35 2.20 0.22
C LYS A 45 -19.82 1.84 0.02
N ARG A 46 -20.15 0.54 -0.04
CA ARG A 46 -21.54 0.08 -0.23
C ARG A 46 -22.46 0.38 0.95
N ILE A 47 -21.91 0.63 2.14
CA ILE A 47 -22.68 0.88 3.37
C ILE A 47 -22.58 2.33 3.85
N LYS A 48 -21.58 3.08 3.37
CA LYS A 48 -21.36 4.49 3.72
C LYS A 48 -22.06 5.41 2.72
N GLY A 49 -22.45 6.60 3.19
CA GLY A 49 -22.96 7.67 2.34
C GLY A 49 -21.83 8.52 1.74
N ALA A 50 -22.20 9.49 0.90
CA ALA A 50 -21.25 10.50 0.43
C ALA A 50 -20.65 11.29 1.60
N GLY A 51 -19.39 11.71 1.45
CA GLY A 51 -18.62 12.44 2.46
C GLY A 51 -17.20 11.90 2.65
N GLU A 52 -16.48 12.51 3.58
CA GLU A 52 -15.16 12.06 4.07
C GLU A 52 -15.35 10.98 5.13
N HIS A 53 -14.52 9.94 5.07
CA HIS A 53 -14.54 8.81 5.99
C HIS A 53 -13.12 8.43 6.38
N ILE A 54 -12.99 7.93 7.60
CA ILE A 54 -11.77 7.33 8.11
C ILE A 54 -12.15 5.93 8.61
N GLU A 55 -11.44 4.92 8.14
CA GLU A 55 -11.58 3.55 8.61
C GLU A 55 -10.30 3.13 9.32
N GLU A 56 -10.44 2.77 10.60
CA GLU A 56 -9.35 2.28 11.42
C GLU A 56 -9.28 0.75 11.35
N PHE A 57 -8.07 0.22 11.35
CA PHE A 57 -7.81 -1.20 11.23
C PHE A 57 -7.05 -1.74 12.44
N ASP A 58 -7.60 -2.80 13.01
CA ASP A 58 -6.96 -3.55 14.09
C ASP A 58 -6.40 -4.86 13.56
N ASN A 59 -5.13 -5.13 13.89
CA ASN A 59 -4.44 -6.37 13.55
C ASN A 59 -4.40 -6.68 12.04
N ILE A 60 -4.45 -5.66 11.19
CA ILE A 60 -4.32 -5.80 9.73
C ILE A 60 -2.94 -5.29 9.29
N ALA A 61 -2.38 -5.95 8.28
CA ALA A 61 -1.15 -5.57 7.63
C ALA A 61 -1.27 -5.64 6.11
N LEU A 62 -0.45 -4.85 5.43
CA LEU A 62 -0.20 -4.88 3.99
C LEU A 62 1.19 -5.43 3.74
N LEU A 63 1.32 -6.26 2.70
CA LEU A 63 2.61 -6.67 2.18
C LEU A 63 2.98 -5.76 1.01
N ILE A 64 3.90 -4.84 1.24
CA ILE A 64 4.38 -3.91 0.21
C ILE A 64 5.85 -4.27 -0.05
N ASN A 65 6.11 -4.81 -1.24
CA ASN A 65 7.45 -5.18 -1.70
C ASN A 65 8.26 -6.09 -0.75
N GLY A 66 7.59 -7.04 -0.11
CA GLY A 66 8.23 -8.02 0.77
C GLY A 66 8.31 -7.59 2.24
N ASP A 67 7.99 -6.33 2.53
CA ASP A 67 7.90 -5.81 3.90
C ASP A 67 6.45 -5.74 4.36
N PHE A 68 6.24 -6.12 5.63
CA PHE A 68 4.94 -6.02 6.28
C PHE A 68 4.78 -4.67 6.95
N TYR A 69 3.71 -3.98 6.57
CA TYR A 69 3.30 -2.71 7.14
C TYR A 69 1.99 -2.92 7.88
N LYS A 70 1.93 -2.62 9.17
CA LYS A 70 0.67 -2.58 9.89
C LYS A 70 -0.18 -1.46 9.30
N LEU A 71 -1.39 -1.78 8.86
CA LEU A 71 -2.37 -0.82 8.39
C LEU A 71 -3.08 -0.24 9.62
N HIS A 72 -2.96 1.07 9.82
CA HIS A 72 -3.59 1.75 10.96
C HIS A 72 -4.90 2.40 10.57
N SER A 73 -4.88 3.23 9.53
CA SER A 73 -6.05 3.98 9.09
C SER A 73 -6.04 4.13 7.57
N VAL A 74 -7.23 4.32 7.00
CA VAL A 74 -7.42 4.79 5.63
C VAL A 74 -8.43 5.92 5.63
N GLU A 75 -8.01 7.09 5.16
CA GLU A 75 -8.87 8.23 4.86
C GLU A 75 -9.27 8.23 3.40
N TYR A 76 -10.55 8.50 3.13
CA TYR A 76 -11.08 8.54 1.77
C TYR A 76 -12.34 9.37 1.64
N GLN A 77 -12.53 9.91 0.44
CA GLN A 77 -13.72 10.64 0.05
C GLN A 77 -14.64 9.81 -0.86
N ILE A 78 -15.95 9.82 -0.59
CA ILE A 78 -16.98 9.30 -1.49
C ILE A 78 -17.82 10.48 -1.99
N THR A 79 -17.78 10.75 -3.29
CA THR A 79 -18.69 11.70 -3.92
C THR A 79 -20.00 11.02 -4.36
N GLU A 80 -21.10 11.78 -4.49
CA GLU A 80 -22.41 11.21 -4.87
C GLU A 80 -22.35 10.44 -6.21
N SER A 81 -21.59 10.94 -7.18
CA SER A 81 -21.36 10.29 -8.48
C SER A 81 -20.62 8.97 -8.41
N GLU A 82 -19.84 8.74 -7.35
CA GLU A 82 -18.99 7.56 -7.22
C GLU A 82 -19.68 6.42 -6.49
N SER A 83 -20.80 6.65 -5.80
CA SER A 83 -21.48 5.65 -4.96
C SER A 83 -21.73 4.29 -5.63
N THR A 84 -21.84 4.25 -6.96
CA THR A 84 -22.01 3.01 -7.73
C THR A 84 -20.73 2.48 -8.38
N ALA A 85 -19.65 3.27 -8.41
CA ALA A 85 -18.36 2.88 -8.98
C ALA A 85 -17.56 2.03 -7.97
N GLU A 86 -16.66 1.18 -8.47
CA GLU A 86 -15.69 0.52 -7.59
C GLU A 86 -14.69 1.55 -7.06
N PHE A 87 -14.24 1.35 -5.82
CA PHE A 87 -13.18 2.10 -5.20
C PHE A 87 -11.87 1.84 -5.94
N THR A 88 -11.12 2.90 -6.21
CA THR A 88 -9.82 2.87 -6.89
C THR A 88 -8.76 3.57 -6.03
N VAL A 89 -7.49 3.40 -6.35
CA VAL A 89 -6.38 3.89 -5.52
C VAL A 89 -6.38 5.42 -5.40
N ASP A 90 -6.76 6.12 -6.46
CA ASP A 90 -6.90 7.58 -6.53
C ASP A 90 -8.00 8.14 -5.63
N MET A 91 -8.88 7.29 -5.09
CA MET A 91 -9.90 7.67 -4.10
C MET A 91 -9.38 7.54 -2.65
N LEU A 92 -8.17 7.01 -2.43
CA LEU A 92 -7.52 6.98 -1.12
C LEU A 92 -6.83 8.34 -0.89
N ASP A 93 -7.26 9.08 0.13
CA ASP A 93 -6.66 10.38 0.45
C ASP A 93 -5.40 10.20 1.30
N ASP A 94 -5.49 9.43 2.38
CA ASP A 94 -4.35 9.06 3.21
C ASP A 94 -4.44 7.60 3.67
N VAL A 95 -3.29 6.96 3.83
CA VAL A 95 -3.17 5.58 4.29
C VAL A 95 -2.01 5.51 5.27
N ASP A 96 -2.36 5.42 6.54
CA ASP A 96 -1.41 5.38 7.64
C ASP A 96 -0.89 3.96 7.83
N LEU A 97 0.43 3.82 7.66
CA LEU A 97 1.14 2.56 7.83
C LEU A 97 2.17 2.67 8.95
N TYR A 98 2.41 1.55 9.62
CA TYR A 98 3.51 1.42 10.57
C TYR A 98 4.41 0.27 10.14
N TYR A 99 5.66 0.60 9.82
CA TYR A 99 6.71 -0.38 9.59
C TYR A 99 7.33 -0.78 10.92
N LYS A 100 7.41 -2.08 11.19
CA LYS A 100 8.14 -2.60 12.35
C LYS A 100 9.47 -3.18 11.89
N ASN A 101 10.56 -2.55 12.34
CA ASN A 101 11.88 -3.10 12.13
C ASN A 101 12.08 -4.32 13.05
N GLU A 102 12.13 -5.51 12.47
CA GLU A 102 12.24 -6.76 13.22
C GLU A 102 13.57 -6.92 13.98
N LEU A 103 14.63 -6.20 13.57
CA LEU A 103 15.93 -6.25 14.22
C LEU A 103 15.99 -5.37 15.48
N THR A 104 15.37 -4.20 15.43
CA THR A 104 15.42 -3.23 16.54
C THR A 104 14.14 -3.24 17.39
N GLY A 105 13.04 -3.79 16.86
CA GLY A 105 11.72 -3.73 17.45
C GLY A 105 11.04 -2.36 17.36
N ASN A 106 11.68 -1.38 16.71
CA ASN A 106 11.13 -0.04 16.56
C ASN A 106 10.01 -0.03 15.52
N GLU A 107 8.96 0.72 15.81
CA GLU A 107 7.89 1.02 14.86
C GLU A 107 8.06 2.45 14.34
N GLU A 108 7.91 2.61 13.02
CA GLU A 108 8.03 3.87 12.33
C GLU A 108 6.78 4.12 11.48
N TYR A 109 6.22 5.31 11.62
CA TYR A 109 5.13 5.78 10.77
C TYR A 109 5.60 5.96 9.33
N ARG A 110 4.78 5.54 8.37
CA ARG A 110 4.96 5.72 6.93
C ARG A 110 3.59 5.97 6.28
N SER A 111 3.50 6.92 5.35
CA SER A 111 2.36 6.96 4.44
C SER A 111 2.50 5.88 3.36
N LEU A 112 1.41 5.50 2.70
CA LEU A 112 1.46 4.54 1.58
C LEU A 112 2.41 4.98 0.46
N SER A 113 2.39 6.26 0.07
CA SER A 113 3.32 6.78 -0.93
C SER A 113 4.79 6.61 -0.49
N SER A 114 5.10 6.95 0.77
CA SER A 114 6.46 6.75 1.30
C SER A 114 6.86 5.28 1.38
N ALA A 115 5.92 4.37 1.66
CA ALA A 115 6.19 2.93 1.68
C ALA A 115 6.46 2.37 0.27
N LEU A 116 5.79 2.90 -0.76
CA LEU A 116 6.03 2.55 -2.15
C LEU A 116 7.37 3.12 -2.66
N ASP A 117 7.72 4.34 -2.26
CA ASP A 117 8.97 5.02 -2.65
C ASP A 117 10.22 4.40 -2.00
N ALA A 118 10.14 3.98 -0.73
CA ALA A 118 11.26 3.38 0.00
C ALA A 118 11.83 2.12 -0.67
N PHE A 119 11.04 1.48 -1.54
CA PHE A 119 11.50 0.38 -2.37
C PHE A 119 12.49 0.84 -3.45
N GLN A 120 12.25 1.98 -4.09
CA GLN A 120 13.11 2.50 -5.17
C GLN A 120 14.53 2.79 -4.67
N GLU A 121 14.70 3.13 -3.40
CA GLU A 121 16.02 3.37 -2.80
C GLU A 121 16.81 2.09 -2.51
N ASN A 122 16.14 0.96 -2.27
CA ASN A 122 16.78 -0.32 -1.94
C ASN A 122 17.16 -1.17 -3.16
N VAL A 123 16.72 -0.78 -4.37
CA VAL A 123 17.10 -1.40 -5.65
C VAL A 123 18.23 -0.63 -6.36
N ARG A 124 18.72 0.49 -5.79
CA ARG A 124 19.83 1.29 -6.33
C ARG A 124 21.21 0.65 -6.15
#